data_AF-A0A2I8DC21-F1
#
_entry.id   AF-A0A2I8DC21-F1
#
_cell.length_a   1.000
_cell.length_b   1.000
_cell.length_c   1.000
_cell.angle_alpha   90.00
_cell.angle_beta   90.00
_cell.angle_gamma   90.00
#
_symmetry.space_group_name_H-M   'P 1'
#
loop_
_entity.id
_entity.type
_entity.pdbx_description
1 polymer ?
#
loop_
_entity_poly.entity_id
_entity_poly.type
_entity_poly.pdbx_seq_one_letter_code
_entity_poly.pdbx_strand_id
1 'polypeptide(L)'
;MRGNSLRFKRLTVVLLFSWLPAVAVAEEVDTSALDAPQFSLGMVGFIGRISDAEKRMLEVEKSPEASRIFSAIVEDEGRGGVARLYAACGLKRSDRSQFDHAFNRLENTDEKVSVMYGDVMQQEDFKVLLAQIKGGLC
;
A
#
# COMPACT_ATOMS: atom_id res chain seq x y z
N MET A 1 -7.19 81.91 -7.10
CA MET A 1 -8.64 81.64 -7.21
C MET A 1 -8.84 80.27 -7.84
N ARG A 2 -9.64 79.39 -7.19
CA ARG A 2 -10.24 78.11 -7.66
C ARG A 2 -9.24 77.00 -7.98
N GLY A 3 -9.16 75.95 -7.16
CA GLY A 3 -9.99 74.73 -7.25
C GLY A 3 -9.20 73.67 -8.03
N ASN A 4 -9.13 72.38 -7.74
CA ASN A 4 -10.05 71.49 -7.05
C ASN A 4 -9.33 70.16 -6.76
N SER A 5 -9.88 69.43 -5.79
CA SER A 5 -10.07 67.97 -5.75
C SER A 5 -8.83 67.07 -5.78
N LEU A 6 -8.44 66.49 -4.64
CA LEU A 6 -8.97 65.24 -4.05
C LEU A 6 -8.65 63.93 -4.81
N ARG A 7 -8.01 63.04 -4.03
CA ARG A 7 -8.11 61.57 -4.03
C ARG A 7 -7.31 60.81 -5.08
N PHE A 8 -6.04 60.57 -4.77
CA PHE A 8 -5.34 59.34 -5.15
C PHE A 8 -6.01 58.16 -4.43
N LYS A 9 -6.94 57.48 -5.12
CA LYS A 9 -7.46 56.19 -4.67
C LYS A 9 -6.33 55.17 -4.76
N ARG A 10 -5.90 54.65 -3.61
CA ARG A 10 -5.08 53.44 -3.53
C ARG A 10 -5.88 52.29 -4.15
N LEU A 11 -5.49 51.84 -5.33
CA LEU A 11 -6.07 50.65 -5.96
C LEU A 11 -5.32 49.44 -5.40
N THR A 12 -5.77 48.94 -4.25
CA THR A 12 -5.32 47.65 -3.73
C THR A 12 -5.95 46.57 -4.59
N VAL A 13 -5.19 46.01 -5.54
CA VAL A 13 -5.59 44.81 -6.26
C VAL A 13 -5.53 43.66 -5.27
N VAL A 14 -6.67 43.33 -4.66
CA VAL A 14 -6.83 42.09 -3.90
C VAL A 14 -6.86 40.97 -4.93
N LEU A 15 -5.71 40.34 -5.15
CA LEU A 15 -5.62 39.02 -5.77
C LEU A 15 -6.34 38.05 -4.83
N LEU A 16 -7.65 37.92 -5.02
CA LEU A 16 -8.44 36.78 -4.57
C LEU A 16 -7.91 35.56 -5.33
N PHE A 17 -6.79 35.02 -4.84
CA PHE A 17 -6.33 33.70 -5.22
C PHE A 17 -7.33 32.74 -4.58
N SER A 18 -8.37 32.43 -5.34
CA SER A 18 -9.39 31.45 -5.00
C SER A 18 -8.66 30.17 -4.60
N TRP A 19 -8.71 29.84 -3.32
CA TRP A 19 -8.41 28.50 -2.83
C TRP A 19 -9.43 27.57 -3.50
N LEU A 20 -9.08 27.04 -4.67
CA LEU A 20 -9.66 25.77 -5.09
C LEU A 20 -9.02 24.71 -4.21
N PRO A 21 -9.77 23.95 -3.41
CA PRO A 21 -9.25 22.69 -2.91
C PRO A 21 -8.94 21.86 -4.16
N ALA A 22 -7.66 21.54 -4.36
CA ALA A 22 -7.29 20.53 -5.33
C ALA A 22 -7.96 19.24 -4.88
N VAL A 23 -9.04 18.85 -5.57
CA VAL A 23 -9.64 17.54 -5.39
C VAL A 23 -8.61 16.57 -5.97
N ALA A 24 -7.77 16.01 -5.11
CA ALA A 24 -6.90 14.92 -5.49
C ALA A 24 -7.80 13.76 -5.89
N VAL A 25 -7.91 13.49 -7.18
CA VAL A 25 -8.51 12.26 -7.68
C VAL A 25 -7.55 11.16 -7.24
N ALA A 26 -7.95 10.40 -6.22
CA ALA A 26 -7.25 9.19 -5.84
C ALA A 26 -7.39 8.21 -7.01
N GLU A 27 -6.31 7.99 -7.75
CA GLU A 27 -6.24 6.88 -8.68
C GLU A 27 -6.41 5.59 -7.86
N GLU A 28 -7.42 4.78 -8.18
CA GLU A 28 -7.60 3.51 -7.52
C GLU A 28 -6.42 2.61 -7.87
N VAL A 29 -5.57 2.35 -6.88
CA VAL A 29 -4.41 1.48 -7.03
C VAL A 29 -4.94 0.05 -7.18
N ASP A 30 -4.89 -0.49 -8.40
CA ASP A 30 -5.28 -1.88 -8.68
C ASP A 30 -4.43 -2.86 -7.86
N THR A 31 -5.05 -3.68 -7.01
CA THR A 31 -4.34 -4.64 -6.14
C THR A 31 -4.62 -6.09 -6.53
N SER A 32 -5.25 -6.32 -7.69
CA SER A 32 -5.61 -7.65 -8.20
C SER A 32 -4.40 -8.57 -8.38
N ALA A 33 -3.24 -8.02 -8.78
CA ALA A 33 -2.02 -8.82 -8.93
C ALA A 33 -1.53 -9.45 -7.62
N LEU A 34 -1.99 -8.98 -6.45
CA LEU A 34 -1.66 -9.57 -5.16
C LEU A 34 -2.45 -10.87 -4.89
N ASP A 35 -3.53 -11.16 -5.63
CA ASP A 35 -4.25 -12.45 -5.59
C ASP A 35 -3.53 -13.53 -6.43
N ALA A 36 -2.21 -13.53 -6.40
CA ALA A 36 -1.40 -14.50 -7.11
C ALA A 36 -1.68 -15.93 -6.60
N PRO A 37 -1.48 -16.96 -7.44
CA PRO A 37 -1.69 -18.35 -7.04
C PRO A 37 -0.68 -18.85 -5.98
N GLN A 38 0.40 -18.11 -5.78
CA GLN A 38 1.46 -18.44 -4.83
C GLN A 38 2.07 -17.18 -4.20
N PHE A 39 2.47 -17.30 -2.94
CA PHE A 39 3.29 -16.32 -2.25
C PHE A 39 4.77 -16.54 -2.56
N SER A 40 5.52 -15.47 -2.76
CA SER A 40 6.94 -15.54 -3.04
C SER A 40 7.59 -14.18 -2.80
N LEU A 41 8.73 -14.17 -2.13
CA LEU A 41 9.55 -12.98 -1.94
C LEU A 41 10.95 -13.26 -2.48
N GLY A 42 11.50 -12.31 -3.24
CA GLY A 42 12.80 -12.45 -3.88
C GLY A 42 12.75 -13.19 -5.21
N MET A 43 13.93 -13.62 -5.70
CA MET A 43 14.06 -14.22 -7.02
C MET A 43 13.44 -15.62 -7.06
N VAL A 44 12.34 -15.79 -7.80
CA VAL A 44 11.59 -17.05 -7.92
C VAL A 44 11.26 -17.40 -9.37
N GLY A 45 11.31 -18.71 -9.68
CA GLY A 45 10.85 -19.33 -10.93
C GLY A 45 11.68 -19.05 -12.18
N PHE A 46 12.46 -17.96 -12.22
CA PHE A 46 13.34 -17.62 -13.33
C PHE A 46 14.51 -16.76 -12.85
N ILE A 47 15.68 -16.91 -13.49
CA ILE A 47 16.92 -16.23 -13.08
C ILE A 47 16.67 -14.71 -12.99
N GLY A 48 16.83 -14.16 -11.78
CA GLY A 48 16.92 -12.72 -11.58
C GLY A 48 15.59 -11.95 -11.50
N ARG A 49 14.43 -12.60 -11.40
CA ARG A 49 13.13 -11.89 -11.41
C ARG A 49 12.30 -12.17 -10.17
N ILE A 50 11.77 -11.09 -9.59
CA ILE A 50 10.71 -11.13 -8.59
C ILE A 50 9.35 -11.32 -9.25
N SER A 51 8.39 -11.84 -8.49
CA SER A 51 7.02 -12.09 -8.96
C SER A 51 6.28 -10.79 -9.29
N ASP A 52 5.24 -10.85 -10.13
CA ASP A 52 4.43 -9.67 -10.45
C ASP A 52 3.64 -9.17 -9.22
N ALA A 53 3.26 -10.07 -8.32
CA ALA A 53 2.65 -9.72 -7.04
C ALA A 53 3.64 -8.96 -6.13
N GLU A 54 4.88 -9.41 -6.04
CA GLU A 54 5.92 -8.70 -5.28
C GLU A 54 6.21 -7.33 -5.89
N LYS A 55 6.37 -7.24 -7.23
CA LYS A 55 6.49 -5.94 -7.91
C LYS A 55 5.32 -5.03 -7.56
N ARG A 56 4.10 -5.57 -7.58
CA ARG A 56 2.91 -4.78 -7.28
C ARG A 56 2.89 -4.30 -5.84
N MET A 57 3.26 -5.15 -4.89
CA MET A 57 3.41 -4.75 -3.48
C MET A 57 4.41 -3.58 -3.36
N LEU A 58 5.57 -3.68 -4.03
CA LEU A 58 6.59 -2.62 -4.03
C LEU A 58 6.13 -1.32 -4.71
N GLU A 59 5.21 -1.40 -5.67
CA GLU A 59 4.58 -0.22 -6.28
C GLU A 59 3.58 0.44 -5.35
N VAL A 60 2.70 -0.35 -4.72
CA VAL A 60 1.73 0.13 -3.72
C VAL A 60 2.47 0.81 -2.57
N GLU A 61 3.60 0.26 -2.13
CA GLU A 61 4.45 0.82 -1.07
C GLU A 61 4.93 2.26 -1.35
N LYS A 62 5.05 2.65 -2.62
CA LYS A 62 5.46 4.02 -3.01
C LYS A 62 4.32 5.04 -2.92
N SER A 63 3.08 4.58 -2.77
CA SER A 63 1.91 5.44 -2.63
C SER A 63 1.87 6.09 -1.24
N PRO A 64 1.47 7.37 -1.12
CA PRO A 64 1.18 7.96 0.19
C PRO A 64 0.02 7.23 0.92
N GLU A 65 -0.80 6.49 0.19
CA GLU A 65 -1.93 5.71 0.71
C GLU A 65 -1.57 4.24 1.00
N ALA A 66 -0.28 3.84 0.94
CA ALA A 66 0.17 2.45 1.05
C ALA A 66 -0.41 1.75 2.29
N SER A 67 -0.28 2.39 3.46
CA SER A 67 -0.77 1.85 4.73
C SER A 67 -2.28 1.58 4.67
N ARG A 68 -3.08 2.53 4.17
CA ARG A 68 -4.53 2.38 4.01
C ARG A 68 -4.90 1.26 3.04
N ILE A 69 -4.19 1.17 1.91
CA ILE A 69 -4.44 0.14 0.88
C ILE A 69 -4.16 -1.25 1.45
N PHE A 70 -3.02 -1.45 2.09
CA PHE A 70 -2.68 -2.76 2.66
C PHE A 70 -3.58 -3.14 3.84
N SER A 71 -3.94 -2.20 4.71
CA SER A 71 -4.93 -2.45 5.77
C SER A 71 -6.26 -2.91 5.19
N ALA A 72 -6.74 -2.29 4.11
CA ALA A 72 -7.98 -2.71 3.46
C ALA A 72 -7.90 -4.16 2.94
N ILE A 73 -6.76 -4.57 2.36
CA ILE A 73 -6.56 -5.97 1.90
C ILE A 73 -6.54 -6.95 3.07
N VAL A 74 -5.92 -6.58 4.20
CA VAL A 74 -5.88 -7.40 5.42
C VAL A 74 -7.28 -7.57 6.02
N GLU A 75 -8.12 -6.53 5.92
CA GLU A 75 -9.47 -6.51 6.47
C GLU A 75 -10.48 -7.25 5.60
N ASP A 76 -10.28 -7.28 4.29
CA ASP A 76 -11.20 -7.88 3.32
C ASP A 76 -11.19 -9.41 3.37
N GLU A 77 -12.31 -9.98 3.83
CA GLU A 77 -12.56 -11.42 3.95
C GLU A 77 -12.57 -12.16 2.59
N GLY A 78 -12.84 -11.46 1.49
CA GLY A 78 -12.82 -12.01 0.13
C GLY A 78 -11.42 -12.16 -0.48
N ARG A 79 -10.39 -11.53 0.10
CA ARG A 79 -9.00 -11.63 -0.35
C ARG A 79 -8.39 -12.95 0.12
N GLY A 80 -7.67 -13.64 -0.77
CA GLY A 80 -6.99 -14.90 -0.42
C GLY A 80 -5.78 -14.70 0.51
N GLY A 81 -5.30 -15.80 1.12
CA GLY A 81 -4.15 -15.76 2.03
C GLY A 81 -2.88 -15.16 1.39
N VAL A 82 -2.61 -15.42 0.11
CA VAL A 82 -1.47 -14.84 -0.61
C VAL A 82 -1.52 -13.30 -0.62
N ALA A 83 -2.67 -12.72 -0.95
CA ALA A 83 -2.84 -11.27 -0.98
C ALA A 83 -2.64 -10.65 0.41
N ARG A 84 -3.18 -11.30 1.45
CA ARG A 84 -3.02 -10.86 2.84
C ARG A 84 -1.58 -10.96 3.32
N LEU A 85 -0.80 -11.94 2.87
CA LEU A 85 0.62 -12.04 3.19
C LEU A 85 1.44 -10.92 2.53
N TYR A 86 1.19 -10.61 1.25
CA TYR A 86 1.81 -9.45 0.61
C TYR A 86 1.41 -8.15 1.30
N ALA A 87 0.14 -7.99 1.68
CA ALA A 87 -0.31 -6.81 2.41
C ALA A 87 0.33 -6.68 3.80
N ALA A 88 0.44 -7.78 4.54
CA ALA A 88 1.18 -7.80 5.82
C ALA A 88 2.65 -7.41 5.62
N CYS A 89 3.30 -7.90 4.55
CA CYS A 89 4.68 -7.52 4.26
C CYS A 89 4.80 -6.03 3.87
N GLY A 90 3.89 -5.53 3.05
CA GLY A 90 3.81 -4.11 2.70
C GLY A 90 3.63 -3.21 3.93
N LEU A 91 2.74 -3.57 4.85
CA LEU A 91 2.59 -2.87 6.14
C LEU A 91 3.88 -2.94 6.96
N LYS A 92 4.52 -4.12 7.06
CA LYS A 92 5.76 -4.23 7.84
C LYS A 92 6.85 -3.27 7.36
N ARG A 93 6.92 -3.03 6.05
CA ARG A 93 7.92 -2.16 5.42
C ARG A 93 7.56 -0.67 5.48
N SER A 94 6.28 -0.33 5.43
CA SER A 94 5.80 1.05 5.35
C SER A 94 5.24 1.62 6.66
N ASP A 95 4.63 0.81 7.51
CA ASP A 95 3.93 1.22 8.72
C ASP A 95 3.91 0.09 9.77
N ARG A 96 4.87 0.13 10.70
CA ARG A 96 5.04 -0.90 11.71
C ARG A 96 3.84 -1.02 12.66
N SER A 97 3.17 0.09 12.97
CA SER A 97 2.02 0.06 13.88
C SER A 97 0.87 -0.69 13.23
N GLN A 98 0.58 -0.39 11.97
CA GLN A 98 -0.48 -1.07 11.21
C GLN A 98 -0.13 -2.53 10.93
N PHE A 99 1.16 -2.86 10.77
CA PHE A 99 1.58 -4.25 10.73
C PHE A 99 1.25 -5.01 12.02
N ASP A 100 1.51 -4.44 13.20
CA ASP A 100 1.23 -5.13 14.47
C ASP A 100 -0.29 -5.34 14.65
N HIS A 101 -1.13 -4.41 14.20
CA HIS A 101 -2.58 -4.60 14.13
C HIS A 101 -2.98 -5.71 13.16
N ALA A 102 -2.40 -5.73 11.96
CA ALA A 102 -2.64 -6.78 10.97
C ALA A 102 -2.19 -8.16 11.48
N PHE A 103 -1.05 -8.23 12.17
CA PHE A 103 -0.53 -9.48 12.73
C PHE A 103 -1.52 -10.09 13.72
N ASN A 104 -2.01 -9.32 14.69
CA ASN A 104 -2.96 -9.80 15.69
C ASN A 104 -4.29 -10.27 15.06
N ARG A 105 -4.69 -9.66 13.94
CA ARG A 105 -5.90 -10.09 13.19
C ARG A 105 -5.68 -11.42 12.46
N LEU A 106 -4.48 -11.63 11.92
CA LEU A 106 -4.18 -12.74 11.01
C LEU A 106 -3.51 -13.94 11.71
N GLU A 107 -3.01 -13.81 12.93
CA GLU A 107 -2.21 -14.86 13.60
C GLU A 107 -2.96 -16.17 13.85
N ASN A 108 -4.30 -16.11 13.87
CA ASN A 108 -5.18 -17.27 14.06
C ASN A 108 -5.78 -17.80 12.75
N THR A 109 -5.32 -17.32 11.57
CA THR A 109 -5.77 -17.82 10.27
C THR A 109 -5.30 -19.26 10.06
N ASP A 110 -6.25 -20.19 9.97
CA ASP A 110 -6.02 -21.62 9.72
C ASP A 110 -6.20 -21.94 8.23
N GLU A 111 -5.27 -21.45 7.41
CA GLU A 111 -5.21 -21.64 5.96
C GLU A 111 -3.83 -22.16 5.56
N LYS A 112 -3.77 -22.96 4.50
CA LYS A 112 -2.52 -23.28 3.80
C LYS A 112 -2.38 -22.44 2.55
N VAL A 113 -1.19 -21.89 2.35
CA VAL A 113 -0.85 -21.04 1.23
C VAL A 113 0.22 -21.74 0.38
N SER A 114 0.04 -21.68 -0.95
CA SER A 114 1.08 -22.09 -1.88
C SER A 114 2.23 -21.09 -1.84
N VAL A 115 3.45 -21.55 -1.62
CA VAL A 115 4.66 -20.73 -1.54
C VAL A 115 5.69 -21.23 -2.54
N MET A 116 6.36 -20.30 -3.21
CA MET A 116 7.46 -20.62 -4.11
C MET A 116 8.80 -20.26 -3.45
N TYR A 117 9.67 -21.25 -3.31
CA TYR A 117 11.05 -21.12 -2.88
C TYR A 117 11.97 -21.45 -4.04
N GLY A 118 12.53 -20.43 -4.69
CA GLY A 118 13.28 -20.63 -5.92
C GLY A 118 12.40 -21.23 -7.02
N ASP A 119 12.65 -22.49 -7.38
CA ASP A 119 11.90 -23.29 -8.36
C ASP A 119 11.00 -24.36 -7.72
N VAL A 120 10.92 -24.41 -6.39
CA VAL A 120 10.14 -25.40 -5.66
C VAL A 120 8.88 -24.77 -5.05
N MET A 121 7.72 -25.32 -5.41
CA MET A 121 6.42 -24.95 -4.82
C MET A 121 6.08 -25.86 -3.64
N GLN A 122 5.66 -25.26 -2.52
CA GLN A 122 5.25 -25.96 -1.29
C GLN A 122 3.97 -25.38 -0.72
N GLN A 123 3.30 -26.13 0.15
CA GLN A 123 2.15 -25.65 0.92
C GLN A 123 2.60 -25.38 2.35
N GLU A 124 2.43 -24.16 2.82
CA GLU A 124 2.78 -23.77 4.18
C GLU A 124 1.60 -23.18 4.93
N ASP A 125 1.61 -23.35 6.26
CA ASP A 125 0.58 -22.77 7.11
C ASP A 125 0.72 -21.23 7.10
N PHE A 126 -0.39 -20.53 6.86
CA PHE A 126 -0.45 -19.08 6.79
C PHE A 126 0.23 -18.42 8.01
N LYS A 127 -0.08 -18.91 9.22
CA LYS A 127 0.47 -18.40 10.48
C LYS A 127 1.99 -18.53 10.58
N VAL A 128 2.58 -19.56 9.96
CA VAL A 128 4.04 -19.74 9.92
C VAL A 128 4.67 -18.67 9.04
N LEU A 129 4.11 -18.45 7.85
CA LEU A 129 4.55 -17.39 6.94
C LEU A 129 4.40 -16.00 7.57
N LEU A 130 3.28 -15.74 8.23
CA LEU A 130 3.05 -14.48 8.94
C LEU A 130 4.08 -14.26 10.07
N ALA A 131 4.44 -15.31 10.83
CA ALA A 131 5.48 -15.24 11.84
C ALA A 131 6.87 -14.97 11.25
N GLN A 132 7.20 -15.57 10.10
CA GLN A 132 8.43 -15.27 9.36
C GLN A 132 8.46 -13.82 8.88
N ILE A 133 7.34 -13.30 8.35
CA ILE A 133 7.18 -11.89 8.01
C ILE A 133 7.48 -11.06 9.26
N LYS A 134 6.85 -11.32 10.41
CA LYS A 134 7.14 -10.60 11.67
C LYS A 134 8.63 -10.62 12.02
N GLY A 135 9.29 -11.76 11.84
CA GLY A 135 10.70 -11.98 12.18
C GLY A 135 11.73 -11.37 11.22
N GLY A 136 11.36 -11.04 9.99
CA GLY A 136 12.35 -10.51 9.05
C GLY A 136 12.01 -10.64 7.57
N LEU A 137 11.19 -11.62 7.20
CA LEU A 137 10.97 -12.01 5.81
C LEU A 137 10.13 -10.98 5.04
N CYS A 138 10.82 -9.95 4.51
CA CYS A 138 10.40 -8.85 3.63
C CYS A 138 11.68 -8.11 3.17
#